data_AF-A0A3D8LAG1-F1
#
_entry.id   AF-A0A3D8LAG1-F1
#
_cell.length_a   1.000
_cell.length_b   1.000
_cell.length_c   1.000
_cell.angle_alpha   90.00
_cell.angle_beta   90.00
_cell.angle_gamma   90.00
#
_symmetry.space_group_name_H-M   'P 1'
#
loop_
_entity.id
_entity.type
_entity.pdbx_description
1 polymer ?
#
loop_
_entity_poly.entity_id
_entity_poly.type
_entity_poly.pdbx_seq_one_letter_code
_entity_poly.pdbx_strand_id
1 'polypeptide(L)'
;MMKTLLLALILTSNIAFSAMAQQAAVPKEDVASIEAITAAGLKIISGPKGQQRDMEAFKALFLPGAQMGGVFYKATAALCASLR
;
A
#
# COMPACT_ATOMS: atom_id res chain seq x y z
N MET A 1 25.95 -33.91 -2.43
CA MET A 1 24.66 -34.12 -1.74
C MET A 1 24.17 -32.91 -0.95
N MET A 2 25.02 -32.12 -0.26
CA MET A 2 24.57 -30.86 0.39
C MET A 2 24.04 -29.78 -0.57
N LYS A 3 24.62 -29.68 -1.78
CA LYS A 3 24.27 -28.65 -2.76
C LYS A 3 22.85 -28.83 -3.33
N THR A 4 22.40 -30.07 -3.52
CA THR A 4 21.04 -30.39 -3.95
C THR A 4 20.01 -30.11 -2.84
N LEU A 5 20.38 -30.31 -1.57
CA LEU A 5 19.52 -29.95 -0.43
C LEU A 5 19.34 -28.43 -0.31
N LEU A 6 20.43 -27.68 -0.53
CA LEU A 6 20.43 -26.22 -0.46
C LEU A 6 19.64 -25.59 -1.62
N LEU A 7 19.73 -26.18 -2.82
CA LEU A 7 18.95 -25.75 -3.99
C LEU A 7 17.45 -26.02 -3.80
N ALA A 8 17.08 -27.17 -3.23
CA ALA A 8 15.70 -27.50 -2.90
C ALA A 8 15.11 -26.54 -1.86
N LEU A 9 15.89 -26.15 -0.85
CA LEU A 9 15.46 -25.20 0.18
C LEU A 9 15.20 -23.79 -0.37
N ILE A 10 16.03 -23.32 -1.30
CA ILE A 10 15.84 -22.01 -1.96
C ILE A 10 14.61 -22.05 -2.87
N LEU A 11 14.37 -23.17 -3.57
CA LEU A 11 13.24 -23.27 -4.48
C LEU A 11 11.89 -23.32 -3.74
N THR A 12 11.82 -23.99 -2.58
CA THR A 12 10.59 -24.05 -1.76
C THR A 12 10.29 -22.74 -1.03
N SER A 13 11.31 -21.99 -0.61
CA SER A 13 11.12 -20.71 0.08
C SER A 13 10.60 -19.59 -0.84
N ASN A 14 10.89 -19.63 -2.15
CA ASN A 14 10.33 -18.68 -3.11
C ASN A 14 8.82 -18.91 -3.38
N ILE A 15 8.35 -20.15 -3.33
CA ILE A 15 6.94 -20.48 -3.57
C ILE A 15 6.04 -19.97 -2.43
N ALA A 16 6.54 -20.02 -1.19
CA ALA A 16 5.81 -19.52 -0.02
C ALA A 16 5.62 -17.99 -0.03
N PHE A 17 6.52 -17.24 -0.67
CA PHE A 17 6.46 -15.77 -0.67
C PHE A 17 5.35 -15.21 -1.57
N SER A 18 5.05 -15.88 -2.69
CA SER A 18 3.98 -15.45 -3.61
C SER A 18 2.57 -15.63 -3.02
N ALA A 19 2.37 -16.53 -2.06
CA ALA A 19 1.07 -16.75 -1.43
C ALA A 19 0.65 -15.61 -0.48
N MET A 20 1.59 -14.81 0.04
CA MET A 20 1.27 -13.64 0.88
C MET A 20 0.92 -12.38 0.09
N ALA A 21 1.00 -12.42 -1.25
CA ALA A 21 0.67 -11.27 -2.11
C ALA A 21 -0.81 -11.20 -2.51
N GLN A 22 -1.68 -12.04 -1.93
CA GLN A 22 -3.10 -12.03 -2.22
C GLN A 22 -3.69 -10.68 -1.77
N GLN A 23 -4.06 -9.82 -2.72
CA GLN A 23 -4.68 -8.53 -2.46
C GLN A 23 -5.94 -8.75 -1.61
N ALA A 24 -6.08 -8.02 -0.50
CA ALA A 24 -7.27 -8.11 0.34
C ALA A 24 -8.53 -7.81 -0.48
N ALA A 25 -9.63 -8.52 -0.22
CA ALA A 25 -10.89 -8.27 -0.91
C ALA A 25 -11.52 -6.97 -0.38
N VAL A 26 -11.87 -6.05 -1.28
CA VAL A 26 -12.60 -4.82 -0.93
C VAL A 26 -14.10 -5.02 -1.17
N PRO A 27 -14.97 -4.54 -0.27
CA PRO A 27 -16.41 -4.50 -0.51
C PRO A 27 -16.73 -3.74 -1.82
N LYS A 28 -17.68 -4.25 -2.61
CA LYS A 28 -17.99 -3.65 -3.92
C LYS A 28 -18.56 -2.24 -3.78
N GLU A 29 -19.26 -1.98 -2.69
CA GLU A 29 -19.81 -0.69 -2.33
C GLU A 29 -18.73 0.37 -2.11
N ASP A 30 -17.58 0.01 -1.55
CA ASP A 30 -16.48 0.94 -1.24
C ASP A 30 -15.73 1.39 -2.52
N VAL A 31 -15.93 0.68 -3.64
CA VAL A 31 -15.32 0.98 -4.96
C VAL A 31 -16.35 1.30 -6.04
N ALA A 32 -17.62 1.50 -5.66
CA ALA A 32 -18.70 1.74 -6.62
C ALA A 32 -18.65 3.15 -7.25
N SER A 33 -18.02 4.12 -6.57
CA SER A 33 -17.85 5.50 -7.04
C SER A 33 -16.61 6.16 -6.45
N ILE A 34 -16.22 7.33 -6.98
CA ILE A 34 -15.09 8.11 -6.47
C ILE A 34 -15.33 8.54 -5.01
N GLU A 35 -16.56 8.93 -4.69
CA GLU A 35 -16.98 9.34 -3.35
C GLU A 35 -16.88 8.17 -2.37
N ALA A 36 -17.30 6.97 -2.78
CA ALA A 36 -17.18 5.76 -1.98
C ALA A 36 -15.72 5.42 -1.67
N ILE A 37 -14.84 5.46 -2.68
CA ILE A 37 -13.40 5.22 -2.52
C ILE A 37 -12.79 6.25 -1.56
N THR A 38 -13.18 7.52 -1.71
CA THR A 38 -12.71 8.61 -0.86
C THR A 38 -13.17 8.41 0.58
N ALA A 39 -14.44 8.07 0.79
CA ALA A 39 -14.99 7.82 2.12
C ALA A 39 -14.33 6.61 2.80
N ALA A 40 -14.15 5.51 2.07
CA ALA A 40 -13.47 4.32 2.57
C ALA A 40 -12.00 4.62 2.92
N GLY A 41 -11.27 5.30 2.04
CA GLY A 41 -9.88 5.72 2.29
C GLY A 41 -9.75 6.64 3.50
N LEU A 42 -10.62 7.66 3.61
CA LEU A 42 -10.64 8.60 4.74
C LEU A 42 -10.95 7.89 6.06
N LYS A 43 -11.90 6.95 6.07
CA LYS A 43 -12.23 6.15 7.25
C LYS A 43 -11.01 5.38 7.77
N ILE A 44 -10.20 4.83 6.86
CA ILE A 44 -8.99 4.07 7.21
C ILE A 44 -7.88 4.99 7.73
N ILE A 45 -7.61 6.12 7.06
CA ILE A 45 -6.48 6.99 7.44
C ILE A 45 -6.79 7.92 8.62
N SER A 46 -8.07 8.27 8.80
CA SER A 46 -8.57 9.19 9.83
C SER A 46 -9.34 8.47 10.94
N GLY A 47 -9.14 7.15 11.10
CA GLY A 47 -9.78 6.35 12.13
C GLY A 47 -9.48 6.82 13.57
N PRO A 48 -10.13 6.20 14.58
CA PRO A 48 -10.03 6.62 15.98
C PRO A 48 -8.59 6.65 16.47
N LYS A 49 -8.26 7.69 17.25
CA LYS A 49 -6.92 7.85 17.83
C LYS A 49 -6.55 6.62 18.65
N GLY A 50 -5.38 6.04 18.37
CA GLY A 50 -4.84 4.88 19.07
C GLY A 50 -5.18 3.53 18.43
N GLN A 51 -6.02 3.49 17.39
CA GLN A 51 -6.21 2.28 16.59
C GLN A 51 -5.13 2.17 15.51
N GLN A 52 -4.65 0.95 15.29
CA GLN A 52 -3.74 0.65 14.20
C GLN A 52 -4.53 0.70 12.89
N ARG A 53 -4.01 1.41 11.89
CA ARG A 53 -4.69 1.56 10.61
C ARG A 53 -4.52 0.29 9.78
N ASP A 54 -5.60 -0.18 9.17
CA ASP A 54 -5.56 -1.31 8.24
C ASP A 54 -5.00 -0.86 6.88
N MET A 55 -3.68 -0.97 6.73
CA MET A 55 -2.98 -0.58 5.50
C MET A 55 -3.18 -1.60 4.38
N GLU A 56 -3.61 -2.82 4.68
CA GLU A 56 -3.92 -3.81 3.64
C GLU A 56 -5.26 -3.49 2.98
N ALA A 57 -6.29 -3.16 3.76
CA ALA A 57 -7.56 -2.66 3.26
C ALA A 57 -7.37 -1.38 2.42
N PHE A 58 -6.50 -0.48 2.87
CA PHE A 58 -6.20 0.74 2.12
C PHE A 58 -5.57 0.45 0.75
N LYS A 59 -4.55 -0.42 0.69
CA LYS A 59 -3.92 -0.84 -0.58
C LYS A 59 -4.90 -1.53 -1.51
N ALA A 60 -5.87 -2.25 -0.96
CA ALA A 60 -6.86 -2.99 -1.71
C ALA A 60 -7.87 -2.09 -2.44
N LEU A 61 -8.05 -0.83 -2.01
CA LEU A 61 -8.87 0.16 -2.73
C LEU A 61 -8.36 0.48 -4.14
N PHE A 62 -7.10 0.13 -4.44
CA PHE A 62 -6.42 0.46 -5.68
C PHE A 62 -6.14 -0.78 -6.52
N LEU A 63 -5.99 -0.57 -7.83
CA LEU A 63 -5.64 -1.63 -8.76
C LEU A 63 -4.29 -2.28 -8.43
N PRO A 64 -4.11 -3.58 -8.71
CA PRO A 64 -2.82 -4.25 -8.56
C PRO A 64 -1.71 -3.51 -9.31
N GLY A 65 -0.58 -3.26 -8.63
CA GLY A 65 0.55 -2.54 -9.20
C GLY A 65 0.42 -1.01 -9.23
N ALA A 66 -0.67 -0.44 -8.71
CA ALA A 66 -0.79 1.00 -8.51
C ALA A 66 0.34 1.52 -7.60
N GLN A 67 0.87 2.69 -7.94
CA GLN A 67 1.95 3.34 -7.19
C GLN A 67 1.44 4.61 -6.50
N MET A 68 1.92 4.85 -5.28
CA MET A 68 1.64 6.06 -4.53
C MET A 68 2.88 6.96 -4.50
N GLY A 69 2.69 8.23 -4.86
CA GLY A 69 3.73 9.25 -4.79
C GLY A 69 3.26 10.43 -3.93
N GLY A 70 4.18 11.04 -3.19
CA GLY A 70 3.92 12.32 -2.54
C GLY A 70 3.87 13.44 -3.57
N VAL A 71 2.89 14.33 -3.43
CA VAL A 71 2.86 15.59 -4.20
C VAL A 71 3.63 16.62 -3.39
N PHE A 72 4.75 17.07 -3.94
CA PHE A 72 5.61 18.07 -3.29
C PHE A 72 5.57 19.36 -4.09
N TYR A 73 5.38 20.49 -3.39
CA TYR A 73 5.53 21.79 -4.01
C TYR A 73 7.02 22.06 -4.28
N LYS A 74 7.37 22.28 -5.55
CA LYS A 74 8.70 22.75 -5.93
C LYS A 74 8.78 24.25 -5.66
N ALA A 75 9.19 24.62 -4.45
CA ALA A 75 9.49 26.02 -4.17
C ALA A 75 10.64 26.49 -5.06
N THR A 76 10.42 27.59 -5.78
CA THR A 76 11.52 28.34 -6.40
C THR A 76 12.41 28.91 -5.29
N ALA A 77 13.71 29.00 -5.53
CA ALA A 77 14.70 29.45 -4.53
C ALA A 77 14.34 30.80 -3.87
N ALA A 78 13.60 31.66 -4.59
CA ALA A 78 13.08 32.93 -4.08
C ALA A 78 12.07 32.75 -2.92
N LEU A 79 11.22 31.73 -2.93
CA LEU A 79 10.23 31.50 -1.87
C LEU A 79 10.90 31.01 -0.58
N CYS A 80 11.90 30.12 -0.70
CA CYS A 80 12.69 29.62 0.44
C CYS A 80 13.51 30.72 1.13
N ALA A 81 13.96 31.76 0.39
CA ALA A 81 14.72 32.86 0.97
C ALA A 81 13.87 33.82 1.81
N SER A 82 12.55 33.86 1.61
CA SER A 82 11.63 34.76 2.34
C SER A 82 11.10 34.20 3.67
N LEU A 83 11.35 32.91 3.95
CA LEU A 83 10.89 32.21 5.15
C LEU A 83 11.99 32.11 6.24
N ARG A 84 13.05 32.91 6.13
CA ARG A 84 14.13 33.02 7.12
C ARG A 84 14.12 34.38 7.82
#